data_AF-A0AAD9V8X6-F1
#
_entry.id   AF-A0AAD9V8X6-F1
#
_cell.length_a   1.000
_cell.length_b   1.000
_cell.length_c   1.000
_cell.angle_alpha   90.00
_cell.angle_beta   90.00
_cell.angle_gamma   90.00
#
_symmetry.space_group_name_H-M   'P 1'
#
loop_
_entity.id
_entity.type
_entity.pdbx_description
1 polymer ?
#
loop_
_entity_poly.entity_id
_entity_poly.type
_entity_poly.pdbx_seq_one_letter_code
_entity_poly.pdbx_strand_id
1 'polypeptide(L)'
;MLSSDSPVGPRLKSPETQFPASEWIDTLLSAGKLVQPTFTKKAVLNFERFEIETATWKNVMTVGCKVESLKFSSGAFENAFHATIVHGDKWVLKTEPESEKHNK
;
A
#
# COMPACT_ATOMS: atom_id res chain seq x y z
N MET A 1 7.72 61.31 61.53
CA MET A 1 8.09 60.96 60.14
C MET A 1 7.30 59.72 59.77
N LEU A 2 6.56 59.77 58.66
CA LEU A 2 5.59 58.76 58.21
C LEU A 2 6.30 57.51 57.66
N SER A 3 5.72 56.35 57.98
CA SER A 3 6.06 55.02 57.44
C SER A 3 5.91 54.96 55.92
N SER A 4 6.75 54.14 55.27
CA SER A 4 6.55 53.72 53.89
C SER A 4 6.85 52.22 53.77
N ASP A 5 5.86 51.40 54.14
CA ASP A 5 5.78 50.00 53.69
C ASP A 5 5.22 50.01 52.26
N SER A 6 6.05 49.63 51.30
CA SER A 6 5.61 49.39 49.92
C SER A 6 4.88 48.05 49.83
N PRO A 7 3.73 47.94 49.13
CA PRO A 7 3.04 46.66 49.02
C PRO A 7 3.76 45.76 48.01
N VAL A 8 4.14 44.56 48.46
CA VAL A 8 4.61 43.49 47.56
C VAL A 8 3.41 43.00 46.76
N GLY A 9 3.28 43.45 45.51
CA GLY A 9 2.28 42.94 44.59
C GLY A 9 2.46 41.43 44.32
N PRO A 10 1.39 40.67 44.03
CA PRO A 10 1.48 39.24 43.79
C PRO A 10 2.33 38.97 42.54
N ARG A 11 3.38 38.14 42.69
CA ARG A 11 4.21 37.68 41.56
C ARG A 11 3.33 36.84 40.61
N LEU A 12 3.17 37.29 39.37
CA LEU A 12 2.59 36.50 38.28
C LEU A 12 3.41 35.21 38.11
N LYS A 13 2.78 34.05 38.35
CA LYS A 13 3.38 32.75 38.07
C LYS A 13 3.44 32.58 36.55
N SER A 14 4.64 32.40 36.00
CA SER A 14 4.81 31.99 34.60
C SER A 14 4.15 30.62 34.41
N PRO A 15 3.40 30.38 33.32
CA PRO A 15 2.86 29.06 33.02
C PRO A 15 4.02 28.05 32.94
N GLU A 16 3.87 26.95 33.65
CA GLU A 16 4.85 25.86 33.66
C GLU A 16 4.83 25.18 32.28
N THR A 17 5.94 25.24 31.55
CA THR A 17 6.09 24.56 30.27
C THR A 17 6.06 23.05 30.52
N GLN A 18 4.92 22.42 30.26
CA GLN A 18 4.81 20.96 30.29
C GLN A 18 5.33 20.41 28.96
N PHE A 19 6.46 19.72 29.03
CA PHE A 19 6.91 18.88 27.92
C PHE A 19 5.99 17.66 27.82
N PRO A 20 5.55 17.26 26.62
CA PRO A 20 4.78 16.04 26.47
C PRO A 20 5.58 14.85 27.00
N ALA A 21 4.85 13.86 27.52
CA ALA A 21 5.47 12.61 27.98
C ALA A 21 6.30 12.01 26.83
N SER A 22 7.55 11.68 27.11
CA SER A 22 8.43 10.99 26.16
C SER A 22 7.76 9.67 25.75
N GLU A 23 7.30 9.58 24.50
CA GLU A 23 6.79 8.34 23.95
C GLU A 23 7.94 7.35 23.77
N TRP A 24 7.66 6.07 24.00
CA TRP A 24 8.62 5.01 23.76
C TRP A 24 8.88 4.91 22.26
N ILE A 25 10.15 4.77 21.88
CA ILE A 25 10.58 4.65 20.47
C ILE A 25 9.79 3.56 19.72
N ASP A 26 9.42 2.47 20.40
CA ASP A 26 8.64 1.39 19.79
C ASP A 26 7.24 1.83 19.34
N THR A 27 6.62 2.78 20.05
CA THR A 27 5.32 3.38 19.69
C THR A 27 5.46 4.28 18.46
N LEU A 28 6.54 5.05 18.38
CA LEU A 28 6.84 5.88 17.20
C LEU A 28 7.20 5.03 15.98
N LEU A 29 7.95 3.94 16.17
CA LEU A 29 8.33 3.01 15.09
C LEU A 29 7.13 2.19 14.58
N SER A 30 6.19 1.83 15.46
CA SER A 30 4.95 1.16 15.06
C SER A 30 3.96 2.11 14.38
N ALA A 31 3.87 3.38 14.83
CA ALA A 31 3.14 4.42 14.12
C ALA A 31 3.77 4.76 12.76
N GLY A 32 5.10 4.67 12.67
CA GLY A 32 5.91 4.86 11.48
C GLY A 32 6.14 3.59 10.67
N LYS A 33 5.25 2.59 10.75
CA LYS A 33 5.33 1.41 9.89
C LYS A 33 5.14 1.85 8.44
N LEU A 34 6.27 2.09 7.77
CA LEU A 34 6.34 2.53 6.39
C LEU A 34 5.76 1.41 5.53
N VAL A 35 4.45 1.45 5.28
CA VAL A 35 3.82 0.53 4.33
C VAL A 35 4.37 0.96 2.98
N GLN A 36 5.33 0.19 2.45
CA GLN A 36 5.80 0.41 1.10
C GLN A 36 4.58 0.37 0.18
N PRO A 37 4.32 1.41 -0.61
CA PRO A 37 3.18 1.40 -1.51
C PRO A 37 3.36 0.24 -2.49
N THR A 38 2.38 -0.65 -2.54
CA THR A 38 2.37 -1.75 -3.50
C THR A 38 2.22 -1.17 -4.89
N PHE A 39 3.27 -1.27 -5.71
CA PHE A 39 3.23 -0.81 -7.09
C PHE A 39 2.40 -1.75 -7.94
N THR A 40 1.26 -1.27 -8.45
CA THR A 40 0.37 -2.05 -9.32
C THR A 40 0.44 -1.59 -10.78
N LYS A 41 0.44 -2.53 -11.71
CA LYS A 41 0.24 -2.29 -13.15
C LYS A 41 -1.22 -2.55 -13.53
N LYS A 42 -1.74 -1.79 -14.50
CA LYS A 42 -3.06 -2.07 -15.08
C LYS A 42 -2.92 -3.19 -16.11
N ALA A 43 -3.79 -4.18 -16.05
CA ALA A 43 -3.91 -5.24 -17.04
C ALA A 43 -5.38 -5.41 -17.45
N VAL A 44 -5.58 -5.98 -18.63
CA VAL A 44 -6.91 -6.28 -19.19
C VAL A 44 -6.91 -7.75 -19.59
N LEU A 45 -7.84 -8.51 -19.03
CA LEU A 45 -8.03 -9.93 -19.34
C LEU A 45 -9.24 -10.08 -20.24
N ASN A 46 -9.02 -10.71 -21.39
CA ASN A 46 -10.07 -11.04 -22.36
C ASN A 46 -10.40 -12.52 -22.23
N PHE A 47 -11.60 -12.82 -21.77
CA PHE A 47 -12.11 -14.18 -21.66
C PHE A 47 -12.82 -14.53 -22.95
N GLU A 48 -12.30 -15.55 -23.62
CA GLU A 48 -12.82 -16.03 -24.89
C GLU A 48 -13.50 -17.38 -24.70
N ARG A 49 -14.53 -17.62 -25.51
CA ARG A 49 -15.19 -18.92 -25.64
C ARG A 49 -15.07 -19.38 -27.07
N PHE A 50 -14.72 -20.64 -27.24
CA PHE A 50 -14.71 -21.26 -28.55
C PHE A 50 -16.15 -21.60 -28.96
N GLU A 51 -16.59 -21.04 -30.09
CA GLU A 51 -17.86 -21.39 -30.73
C GLU A 51 -17.63 -22.52 -31.73
N ILE A 52 -18.26 -23.66 -31.49
CA ILE A 52 -18.10 -24.86 -32.34
C ILE A 52 -18.69 -24.63 -33.73
N GLU A 53 -19.85 -23.98 -33.82
CA GLU A 53 -20.57 -23.77 -35.08
C GLU A 53 -19.77 -22.94 -36.08
N THR A 54 -19.07 -21.91 -35.60
CA THR A 54 -18.27 -21.01 -36.42
C THR A 54 -16.79 -21.39 -36.44
N ALA A 55 -16.38 -22.35 -35.59
CA ALA A 55 -14.99 -22.69 -35.32
C ALA A 55 -14.12 -21.47 -34.96
N THR A 56 -14.69 -20.49 -34.25
CA THR A 56 -13.99 -19.26 -33.88
C THR A 56 -13.96 -19.01 -32.38
N TRP A 57 -12.92 -18.34 -31.89
CA TRP A 57 -12.89 -17.79 -30.54
C TRP A 57 -13.64 -16.45 -30.54
N LYS A 58 -14.61 -16.31 -29.63
CA LYS A 58 -15.33 -15.06 -29.40
C LYS A 58 -15.00 -14.52 -28.03
N ASN A 59 -14.74 -13.23 -27.95
CA ASN A 59 -14.66 -12.54 -26.67
C ASN A 59 -16.04 -12.55 -26.00
N VAL A 60 -16.09 -13.04 -24.77
CA VAL A 60 -17.31 -13.13 -23.95
C VAL A 60 -17.31 -12.06 -22.86
N MET A 61 -16.12 -11.72 -22.36
CA MET A 61 -15.97 -10.81 -21.24
C MET A 61 -14.58 -10.19 -21.24
N THR A 62 -14.52 -8.92 -20.85
CA THR A 62 -13.27 -8.20 -20.62
C THR A 62 -13.25 -7.71 -19.18
N VAL A 63 -12.20 -8.05 -18.45
CA VAL A 63 -12.02 -7.65 -17.05
C VAL A 63 -10.76 -6.81 -16.92
N GLY A 64 -10.93 -5.57 -16.45
CA GLY A 64 -9.81 -4.75 -16.00
C GLY A 64 -9.33 -5.21 -14.62
N CYS A 65 -8.02 -5.32 -14.44
CA CYS A 65 -7.42 -5.64 -13.15
C CYS A 65 -6.17 -4.80 -12.87
N LYS A 66 -5.86 -4.65 -11.58
CA LYS A 66 -4.61 -4.12 -11.06
C LYS A 66 -3.78 -5.29 -10.57
N VAL A 67 -2.60 -5.47 -11.14
CA VAL A 67 -1.69 -6.58 -10.82
C VAL A 67 -0.49 -6.02 -10.08
N GLU A 68 -0.12 -6.62 -8.96
CA GLU A 68 1.09 -6.24 -8.24
C GLU A 68 2.33 -6.50 -9.09
N SER A 69 3.29 -5.57 -9.06
CA SER A 69 4.50 -5.67 -9.90
C SER A 69 5.45 -6.77 -9.44
N LEU A 70 5.36 -7.17 -8.17
CA LEU A 70 6.18 -8.21 -7.58
C LEU A 70 5.40 -9.52 -7.56
N LYS A 71 6.06 -10.60 -7.99
CA LYS A 71 5.55 -11.95 -7.80
C LYS A 71 5.60 -12.31 -6.32
N PHE A 72 4.54 -12.91 -5.80
CA PHE A 72 4.52 -13.42 -4.42
C PHE A 72 4.94 -14.90 -4.36
N SER A 73 4.91 -15.60 -5.49
CA SER A 73 5.36 -16.99 -5.62
C SER A 73 5.90 -17.27 -7.02
N SER A 74 6.83 -18.22 -7.12
CA SER A 74 7.49 -18.64 -8.35
C SER A 74 7.72 -20.16 -8.27
N GLY A 75 7.23 -20.89 -9.26
CA GLY A 75 7.50 -22.31 -9.47
C GLY A 75 8.34 -22.54 -10.72
N ALA A 76 8.56 -23.81 -11.07
CA ALA A 76 9.34 -24.20 -12.26
C ALA A 76 8.72 -23.70 -13.58
N PHE A 77 7.39 -23.57 -13.65
CA PHE A 77 6.66 -23.26 -14.88
C PHE A 77 5.79 -22.02 -14.80
N GLU A 78 5.68 -21.39 -13.62
CA GLU A 78 4.73 -20.29 -13.41
C GLU A 78 5.26 -19.29 -12.38
N ASN A 79 5.04 -18.01 -12.63
CA ASN A 79 5.07 -16.94 -11.64
C ASN A 79 3.64 -16.62 -11.21
N ALA A 80 3.44 -16.28 -9.93
CA ALA A 80 2.15 -15.89 -9.40
C ALA A 80 2.19 -14.46 -8.82
N PHE A 81 1.18 -13.68 -9.18
CA PHE A 81 1.02 -12.28 -8.79
C PHE A 81 -0.34 -12.09 -8.12
N HIS A 82 -0.39 -11.22 -7.11
CA HIS A 82 -1.66 -10.74 -6.60
C HIS A 82 -2.28 -9.80 -7.62
N ALA A 83 -3.58 -9.97 -7.84
CA ALA A 83 -4.37 -9.10 -8.70
C ALA A 83 -5.66 -8.72 -8.00
N THR A 84 -6.16 -7.52 -8.31
CA THR A 84 -7.46 -7.05 -7.84
C THR A 84 -8.24 -6.58 -9.04
N ILE A 85 -9.44 -7.12 -9.25
CA ILE A 85 -10.33 -6.65 -10.32
C ILE A 85 -10.97 -5.32 -9.94
N VAL A 86 -11.54 -4.60 -10.92
CA VAL A 86 -12.18 -3.28 -10.68
C VAL A 86 -13.26 -3.33 -9.58
N HIS A 87 -13.92 -4.47 -9.39
CA HIS A 87 -14.96 -4.67 -8.36
C HIS A 87 -14.42 -5.01 -6.96
N GLY A 88 -13.10 -5.13 -6.79
CA GLY A 88 -12.46 -5.35 -5.48
C GLY A 88 -12.14 -6.80 -5.14
N ASP A 89 -12.56 -7.78 -5.94
CA ASP A 89 -12.22 -9.18 -5.70
C ASP A 89 -10.72 -9.44 -5.89
N LYS A 90 -10.16 -10.26 -5.00
CA LYS A 90 -8.75 -10.64 -5.00
C LYS A 90 -8.53 -11.90 -5.82
N TRP A 91 -7.66 -11.81 -6.80
CA TRP A 91 -7.34 -12.86 -7.75
C TRP A 91 -5.83 -13.17 -7.71
N VAL A 92 -5.47 -14.33 -8.26
CA VAL A 92 -4.08 -14.70 -8.52
C VAL A 92 -3.90 -14.78 -10.03
N LEU A 93 -3.03 -13.94 -10.58
CA LEU A 93 -2.64 -14.02 -11.97
C LEU A 93 -1.37 -14.86 -12.09
N LYS A 94 -1.39 -15.86 -12.96
CA LYS A 94 -0.24 -16.71 -13.24
C LYS A 94 0.26 -16.47 -14.64
N THR A 95 1.57 -16.40 -14.79
CA THR A 95 2.22 -16.29 -16.10
C THR A 95 3.36 -17.29 -16.18
N GLU A 96 3.67 -17.74 -17.39
CA GLU A 96 4.93 -18.45 -17.61
C GLU A 96 6.11 -17.53 -17.24
N PRO A 97 7.24 -18.08 -16.76
CA PRO A 97 8.48 -17.34 -16.63
C PRO A 97 8.86 -16.77 -17.99
N GLU A 98 9.28 -15.50 -18.03
CA GLU A 98 9.91 -14.99 -19.24
C GLU A 98 11.10 -15.90 -19.55
N SER A 99 11.13 -16.46 -20.76
CA SER A 99 12.35 -17.07 -21.26
C SER A 99 13.40 -15.97 -21.31
N GLU A 100 14.47 -16.09 -20.53
CA GLU A 100 15.62 -15.20 -20.64
C GLU A 100 16.10 -15.27 -22.07
N LYS A 101 15.75 -14.27 -22.88
CA LYS A 101 16.32 -14.06 -24.20
C LYS A 101 17.80 -13.79 -23.97
N HIS A 102 18.60 -14.84 -24.02
CA HIS A 102 20.05 -14.74 -24.10
C HIS A 102 20.35 -14.04 -25.42
N ASN A 103 20.57 -12.73 -25.35
CA ASN A 103 21.18 -11.99 -26.44
C ASN A 103 22.58 -12.59 -26.63
N LYS A 104 22.71 -13.40 -27.68
CA LYS A 104 23.97 -13.98 -28.13
C LYS A 104 24.74 -12.97 -28.99
#